data_AF-A0A1C4A1H7-F1
#
_entry.id   AF-A0A1C4A1H7-F1
#
_cell.length_a   1.000
_cell.length_b   1.000
_cell.length_c   1.000
_cell.angle_alpha   90.00
_cell.angle_beta   90.00
_cell.angle_gamma   90.00
#
_symmetry.space_group_name_H-M   'P 1'
#
loop_
_entity.id
_entity.type
_entity.pdbx_description
1 polymer ?
#
loop_
_entity_poly.entity_id
_entity_poly.type
_entity_poly.pdbx_seq_one_letter_code
_entity_poly.pdbx_strand_id
1 'polypeptide(L)'
;MVSKYPKSKKVSLTKQRRQETWAQLSSEQQLAIRRHIRYQQTSLFMNYELVGHGRHWSLTDYRENLNYDTQLGPQLYCDCGRRLKHQYILVNDLGDEIKLGITHFADHIGIPEQVARQLQAEIHHLNFGLDELLQRVRRHAGLNTDMQRWFLSHQDLFPDAPAHTADFISNNLPPDRDIQDDIVRKYKKATYVKKPRTHKKRAKLSKNAWQEIFRDI
;
A
#
# COMPACT_ATOMS: atom_id res chain seq x y z
N MET A 1 -17.55 6.02 13.23
CA MET A 1 -16.35 6.75 12.72
C MET A 1 -16.30 6.56 11.21
N VAL A 2 -16.31 7.65 10.45
CA VAL A 2 -16.37 7.61 8.97
C VAL A 2 -14.96 7.37 8.44
N SER A 3 -14.77 6.28 7.68
CA SER A 3 -13.51 5.95 7.01
C SER A 3 -13.03 7.14 6.17
N LYS A 4 -11.85 7.68 6.52
CA LYS A 4 -11.27 8.92 5.99
C LYS A 4 -10.47 8.73 4.70
N TYR A 5 -10.55 7.55 4.07
CA TYR A 5 -9.75 7.25 2.89
C TYR A 5 -10.55 7.49 1.60
N PRO A 6 -10.04 8.31 0.66
CA PRO A 6 -10.69 8.51 -0.63
C PRO A 6 -10.81 7.16 -1.36
N LYS A 7 -11.92 6.96 -2.08
CA LYS A 7 -12.16 5.76 -2.91
C LYS A 7 -11.04 5.63 -3.94
N SER A 8 -10.00 4.88 -3.61
CA SER A 8 -8.98 4.44 -4.56
C SER A 8 -9.69 3.72 -5.72
N LYS A 9 -9.35 4.08 -6.96
CA LYS A 9 -9.76 3.29 -8.12
C LYS A 9 -9.21 1.88 -7.88
N LYS A 10 -10.09 0.90 -7.67
CA LYS A 10 -9.70 -0.49 -7.37
C LYS A 10 -8.67 -0.98 -8.40
N VAL A 11 -7.39 -0.93 -8.05
CA VAL A 11 -6.30 -1.50 -8.83
C VAL A 11 -6.20 -2.95 -8.40
N SER A 12 -6.43 -3.87 -9.33
CA SER A 12 -6.19 -5.29 -9.12
C SER A 12 -5.03 -5.70 -10.01
N LEU A 13 -3.96 -6.24 -9.41
CA LEU A 13 -2.87 -6.83 -10.19
C LEU A 13 -3.21 -8.28 -10.52
N THR A 14 -2.85 -8.72 -11.73
CA THR A 14 -2.88 -10.16 -12.02
C THR A 14 -1.87 -10.87 -11.13
N LYS A 15 -2.14 -12.16 -10.83
CA LYS A 15 -1.25 -12.96 -9.98
C LYS A 15 0.20 -12.93 -10.48
N GLN A 16 0.40 -13.17 -11.76
CA GLN A 16 1.70 -13.12 -12.41
C GLN A 16 2.39 -11.78 -12.17
N ARG A 17 1.69 -10.66 -12.40
CA ARG A 17 2.25 -9.32 -12.19
C ARG A 17 2.61 -9.04 -10.74
N ARG A 18 1.80 -9.52 -9.79
CA ARG A 18 2.11 -9.40 -8.36
C ARG A 18 3.41 -10.14 -8.03
N GLN A 19 3.56 -11.38 -8.51
CA GLN A 19 4.75 -12.19 -8.29
C GLN A 19 6.00 -11.60 -8.94
N GLU A 20 5.90 -11.15 -10.20
CA GLU A 20 7.00 -10.46 -10.90
C GLU A 20 7.46 -9.22 -10.14
N THR A 21 6.51 -8.39 -9.70
CA THR A 21 6.83 -7.16 -8.94
C THR A 21 7.46 -7.52 -7.61
N TRP A 22 6.91 -8.52 -6.89
CA TRP A 22 7.45 -8.96 -5.61
C TRP A 22 8.89 -9.48 -5.73
N ALA A 23 9.18 -10.25 -6.78
CA ALA A 23 10.52 -10.80 -7.02
C ALA A 23 11.57 -9.74 -7.35
N GLN A 24 11.15 -8.56 -7.84
CA GLN A 24 12.04 -7.43 -8.13
C GLN A 24 12.35 -6.57 -6.89
N LEU A 25 11.61 -6.73 -5.79
CA LEU A 25 11.85 -6.00 -4.56
C LEU A 25 13.07 -6.54 -3.81
N SER A 26 13.85 -5.65 -3.20
CA SER A 26 14.92 -6.03 -2.28
C SER A 26 14.36 -6.73 -1.02
N SER A 27 15.19 -7.51 -0.33
CA SER A 27 14.80 -8.17 0.92
C SER A 27 14.28 -7.18 1.97
N GLU A 28 14.88 -5.99 2.04
CA GLU A 28 14.47 -4.93 2.97
C GLU A 28 13.11 -4.33 2.58
N GLN A 29 12.88 -4.10 1.29
CA GLN A 29 11.59 -3.65 0.76
C GLN A 29 10.47 -4.68 1.03
N GLN A 30 10.74 -5.96 0.77
CA GLN A 30 9.81 -7.04 1.06
C GLN A 30 9.49 -7.09 2.56
N LEU A 31 10.49 -6.89 3.42
CA LEU A 31 10.30 -6.88 4.87
C LEU A 31 9.44 -5.70 5.33
N ALA A 32 9.70 -4.49 4.83
CA ALA A 32 8.90 -3.29 5.13
C ALA A 32 7.44 -3.48 4.72
N ILE A 33 7.20 -4.00 3.50
CA ILE A 33 5.83 -4.29 3.03
C ILE A 33 5.17 -5.38 3.89
N ARG A 34 5.88 -6.46 4.24
CA ARG A 34 5.32 -7.52 5.12
C ARG A 34 4.95 -7.00 6.50
N ARG A 35 5.78 -6.14 7.10
CA ARG A 35 5.47 -5.49 8.39
C ARG A 35 4.21 -4.64 8.29
N HIS A 36 4.09 -3.84 7.23
CA HIS A 36 2.91 -3.04 6.98
C HIS A 36 1.64 -3.90 6.79
N ILE A 37 1.71 -4.96 5.97
CA ILE A 37 0.60 -5.92 5.79
C ILE A 37 0.17 -6.50 7.13
N ARG A 38 1.12 -6.99 7.93
CA ARG A 38 0.85 -7.58 9.24
C ARG A 38 0.19 -6.57 10.15
N TYR A 39 0.70 -5.34 10.22
CA TYR A 39 0.10 -4.28 11.02
C TYR A 39 -1.34 -4.00 10.59
N GLN A 40 -1.62 -3.86 9.29
CA GLN A 40 -2.96 -3.61 8.78
C GLN A 40 -3.92 -4.75 9.11
N GLN A 41 -3.49 -6.00 8.96
CA GLN A 41 -4.31 -7.16 9.29
C GLN A 41 -4.55 -7.27 10.80
N THR A 42 -3.52 -7.12 11.64
CA THR A 42 -3.68 -7.13 13.09
C THR A 42 -4.63 -6.02 13.54
N SER A 43 -4.45 -4.79 13.05
CA SER A 43 -5.33 -3.67 13.36
C SER A 43 -6.77 -3.92 12.89
N LEU A 44 -6.94 -4.49 11.69
CA LEU A 44 -8.25 -4.86 11.19
C LEU A 44 -8.93 -5.84 12.14
N PHE A 45 -8.26 -6.93 12.51
CA PHE A 45 -8.81 -7.97 13.37
C PHE A 45 -9.09 -7.47 14.79
N MET A 46 -8.29 -6.54 15.32
CA MET A 46 -8.58 -5.89 16.61
C MET A 46 -9.88 -5.08 16.61
N ASN A 47 -10.33 -4.59 15.45
CA ASN A 47 -11.60 -3.88 15.32
C ASN A 47 -12.81 -4.82 15.24
N TYR A 48 -12.60 -6.14 15.19
CA TYR A 48 -13.65 -7.15 15.18
C TYR A 48 -13.63 -7.96 16.46
N GLU A 49 -14.81 -8.11 17.05
CA GLU A 49 -15.02 -9.06 18.12
C GLU A 49 -15.26 -10.44 17.50
N LEU A 50 -14.20 -11.24 17.40
CA LEU A 50 -14.27 -12.60 16.88
C LEU A 50 -14.66 -13.58 17.98
N VAL A 51 -15.89 -13.45 18.48
CA VAL A 51 -16.46 -14.37 19.46
C VAL A 51 -17.23 -15.46 18.74
N GLY A 52 -16.76 -16.69 18.89
CA GLY A 52 -17.35 -17.85 18.26
C GLY A 52 -17.20 -19.08 19.16
N HIS A 53 -18.26 -19.86 19.27
CA HIS A 53 -18.38 -20.95 20.25
C HIS A 53 -18.05 -20.54 21.71
N GLY A 54 -18.30 -19.27 22.07
CA GLY A 54 -18.01 -18.74 23.40
C GLY A 54 -16.52 -18.43 23.67
N ARG A 55 -15.67 -18.45 22.63
CA ARG A 55 -14.24 -18.16 22.70
C ARG A 55 -13.89 -16.89 21.94
N HIS A 56 -12.87 -16.18 22.41
CA HIS A 56 -12.36 -14.99 21.73
C HIS A 56 -11.17 -15.39 20.87
N TRP A 57 -11.25 -15.11 19.57
CA TRP A 57 -10.18 -15.41 18.63
C TRP A 57 -9.38 -14.15 18.25
N SER A 58 -8.07 -14.29 18.20
CA SER A 58 -7.15 -13.21 17.79
C SER A 58 -6.25 -13.66 16.65
N LEU A 59 -5.96 -12.74 15.72
CA LEU A 59 -5.02 -13.02 14.63
C LEU A 59 -3.58 -12.99 15.14
N THR A 60 -2.88 -14.10 14.98
CA THR A 60 -1.47 -14.23 15.38
C THR A 60 -0.53 -14.08 14.18
N ASP A 61 -0.89 -14.69 13.04
CA ASP A 61 -0.04 -14.74 11.85
C ASP A 61 -0.87 -14.81 10.56
N TYR A 62 -0.23 -14.40 9.45
CA TYR A 62 -0.79 -14.46 8.11
C TYR A 62 0.26 -14.91 7.11
N ARG A 63 -0.13 -15.86 6.27
CA ARG A 63 0.76 -16.48 5.28
C ARG A 63 0.12 -16.48 3.90
N GLU A 64 0.91 -16.17 2.87
CA GLU A 64 0.51 -16.28 1.47
C GLU A 64 1.30 -17.39 0.78
N ASN A 65 0.59 -18.28 0.10
CA ASN A 65 1.16 -19.32 -0.74
C ASN A 65 1.40 -18.76 -2.15
N LEU A 66 2.63 -18.35 -2.43
CA LEU A 66 3.04 -17.83 -3.74
C LEU A 66 2.96 -18.91 -4.84
N ASN A 67 3.10 -20.19 -4.47
CA ASN A 67 3.13 -21.33 -5.38
C ASN A 67 1.77 -22.06 -5.47
N TYR A 68 0.66 -21.38 -5.15
CA TYR A 68 -0.66 -21.99 -5.14
C TYR A 68 -1.13 -22.56 -6.49
N ASP A 69 -0.61 -22.11 -7.64
CA ASP A 69 -1.06 -22.67 -8.94
C ASP A 69 -0.12 -23.77 -9.44
N THR A 70 1.16 -23.70 -9.08
CA THR A 70 2.19 -24.62 -9.59
C THR A 70 2.25 -25.92 -8.80
N GLN A 71 1.69 -25.96 -7.58
CA GLN A 71 1.82 -27.07 -6.63
C GLN A 71 3.28 -27.43 -6.27
N LEU A 72 4.24 -26.59 -6.68
CA LEU A 72 5.66 -26.78 -6.42
C LEU A 72 6.02 -26.15 -5.08
N GLY A 73 6.66 -26.93 -4.21
CA GLY A 73 7.10 -26.47 -2.89
C GLY A 73 5.97 -26.39 -1.83
N PRO A 74 6.26 -25.78 -0.67
CA PRO A 74 5.37 -25.79 0.49
C PRO A 74 4.00 -25.21 0.18
N GLN A 75 2.95 -25.98 0.49
CA GLN A 75 1.56 -25.56 0.32
C GLN A 75 0.95 -25.20 1.68
N LEU A 76 -0.02 -24.28 1.67
CA LEU A 76 -0.81 -23.92 2.85
C LEU A 76 -2.15 -24.64 2.81
N TYR A 77 -2.63 -25.04 3.98
CA TYR A 77 -3.88 -25.77 4.15
C TYR A 77 -4.70 -25.17 5.29
N CYS A 78 -6.01 -25.22 5.11
CA CYS A 78 -6.99 -25.03 6.18
C CYS A 78 -7.00 -26.28 7.05
N ASP A 79 -7.43 -26.17 8.29
CA ASP A 79 -7.55 -27.34 9.18
C ASP A 79 -8.61 -28.35 8.72
N CYS A 80 -9.54 -27.97 7.83
CA CYS A 80 -10.39 -28.93 7.11
C CYS A 80 -9.67 -29.67 5.95
N GLY A 81 -8.38 -29.44 5.73
CA GLY A 81 -7.59 -30.02 4.63
C GLY A 81 -7.73 -29.27 3.30
N ARG A 82 -8.55 -28.21 3.21
CA ARG A 82 -8.66 -27.42 1.98
C ARG A 82 -7.37 -26.64 1.72
N ARG A 83 -6.84 -26.74 0.51
CA ARG A 83 -5.66 -25.97 0.10
C ARG A 83 -5.96 -24.47 0.08
N LEU A 84 -5.06 -23.66 0.62
CA LEU A 84 -5.22 -22.22 0.76
C LEU A 84 -4.15 -21.45 -0.01
N LYS A 85 -4.61 -20.36 -0.64
CA LYS A 85 -3.70 -19.30 -1.13
C LYS A 85 -3.32 -18.34 0.01
N HIS A 86 -4.28 -18.02 0.87
CA HIS A 86 -4.12 -17.12 2.00
C HIS A 86 -4.55 -17.86 3.27
N GLN A 87 -3.63 -17.98 4.23
CA GLN A 87 -3.85 -18.67 5.50
C GLN A 87 -3.77 -17.66 6.63
N TYR A 88 -4.81 -17.63 7.47
CA TYR A 88 -4.90 -16.85 8.69
C TYR A 88 -4.73 -17.81 9.86
N ILE A 89 -3.82 -17.47 10.77
CA ILE A 89 -3.56 -18.24 11.98
C ILE A 89 -4.16 -17.49 13.15
N LEU A 90 -5.18 -18.07 13.75
CA LEU A 90 -5.87 -17.50 14.91
C LEU A 90 -5.54 -18.29 16.15
N VAL A 91 -5.51 -17.62 17.29
CA VAL A 91 -5.39 -18.24 18.60
C VAL A 91 -6.59 -17.84 19.47
N ASN A 92 -7.13 -18.77 20.23
CA ASN A 92 -8.17 -18.45 21.22
C ASN A 92 -7.57 -18.08 22.59
N ASP A 93 -8.44 -17.71 23.53
CA ASP A 93 -8.11 -17.40 24.92
C ASP A 93 -7.48 -18.57 25.72
N LEU A 94 -7.64 -19.81 25.26
CA LEU A 94 -7.00 -20.99 25.85
C LEU A 94 -5.63 -21.34 25.23
N GLY A 95 -5.25 -20.67 24.14
CA GLY A 95 -4.04 -20.98 23.39
C GLY A 95 -4.23 -21.99 22.26
N ASP A 96 -5.46 -22.40 21.92
CA ASP A 96 -5.70 -23.26 20.77
C ASP A 96 -5.48 -22.47 19.48
N GLU A 97 -4.58 -22.98 18.63
CA GLU A 97 -4.30 -22.41 17.31
C GLU A 97 -5.18 -23.07 16.24
N ILE A 98 -5.73 -22.27 15.33
CA ILE A 98 -6.46 -22.74 14.16
C ILE A 98 -5.99 -22.04 12.88
N LYS A 99 -5.87 -22.78 11.79
CA LYS A 99 -5.39 -22.28 10.49
C LYS A 99 -6.51 -22.31 9.47
N LEU A 100 -6.91 -21.12 9.00
CA LEU A 100 -8.13 -20.97 8.21
C LEU A 100 -7.94 -20.14 6.96
N GLY A 101 -8.78 -20.43 5.97
CA GLY A 101 -9.02 -19.53 4.85
C GLY A 101 -10.06 -18.48 5.22
N ILE A 102 -10.05 -17.35 4.52
CA ILE A 102 -10.99 -16.23 4.70
C ILE A 102 -12.47 -16.62 4.63
N THR A 103 -12.81 -17.62 3.81
CA THR A 103 -14.19 -18.13 3.65
C THR A 103 -14.61 -19.12 4.72
N HIS A 104 -13.70 -19.53 5.59
CA HIS A 104 -13.87 -20.64 6.53
C HIS A 104 -13.98 -20.19 7.99
N PHE A 105 -14.02 -18.88 8.22
CA PHE A 105 -14.14 -18.30 9.57
C PHE A 105 -15.45 -18.70 10.26
N ALA A 106 -16.61 -18.46 9.62
CA ALA A 106 -17.90 -18.80 10.20
C ALA A 106 -17.99 -20.31 10.51
N ASP A 107 -17.55 -21.15 9.59
CA ASP A 107 -17.66 -22.61 9.71
C ASP A 107 -16.76 -23.20 10.81
N HIS A 108 -15.55 -22.67 10.99
CA HIS A 108 -14.56 -23.29 11.87
C HIS A 108 -14.49 -22.69 13.27
N ILE A 109 -14.69 -21.37 13.40
CA ILE A 109 -14.65 -20.72 14.71
C ILE A 109 -16.04 -20.33 15.20
N GLY A 110 -17.08 -20.48 14.38
CA GLY A 110 -18.47 -20.25 14.80
C GLY A 110 -18.82 -18.78 14.99
N ILE A 111 -18.09 -17.87 14.35
CA ILE A 111 -18.45 -16.45 14.37
C ILE A 111 -19.70 -16.20 13.52
N PRO A 112 -20.51 -15.16 13.82
CA PRO A 112 -21.68 -14.83 13.02
C PRO A 112 -21.33 -14.58 11.55
N GLU A 113 -22.11 -15.15 10.63
CA GLU A 113 -21.90 -15.05 9.18
C GLU A 113 -21.84 -13.59 8.68
N GLN A 114 -22.57 -12.68 9.33
CA GLN A 114 -22.50 -11.24 9.02
C GLN A 114 -21.12 -10.65 9.37
N VAL A 115 -20.56 -11.01 10.51
CA VAL A 115 -19.23 -10.58 10.96
C VAL A 115 -18.17 -11.15 10.02
N ALA A 116 -18.28 -12.44 9.68
CA ALA A 116 -17.40 -13.07 8.71
C ALA A 116 -17.42 -12.32 7.36
N ARG A 117 -18.59 -12.10 6.77
CA ARG A 117 -18.71 -11.38 5.48
C ARG A 117 -18.14 -9.96 5.53
N GLN A 118 -18.34 -9.23 6.62
CA GLN A 118 -17.80 -7.88 6.78
C GLN A 118 -16.26 -7.91 6.84
N LEU A 119 -15.70 -8.81 7.66
CA LEU A 119 -14.25 -9.02 7.74
C LEU A 119 -13.66 -9.42 6.38
N GLN A 120 -14.34 -10.31 5.65
CA GLN A 120 -13.92 -10.71 4.31
C GLN A 120 -13.82 -9.51 3.35
N ALA A 121 -14.84 -8.64 3.35
CA ALA A 121 -14.85 -7.44 2.51
C ALA A 121 -13.70 -6.49 2.85
N GLU A 122 -13.43 -6.25 4.13
CA GLU A 122 -12.32 -5.40 4.56
C GLU A 122 -10.95 -5.99 4.20
N ILE A 123 -10.76 -7.29 4.35
CA ILE A 123 -9.52 -7.95 3.89
C ILE A 123 -9.36 -7.84 2.37
N HIS A 124 -10.45 -7.97 1.59
CA HIS A 124 -10.39 -7.70 0.15
C HIS A 124 -9.98 -6.26 -0.14
N HIS A 125 -10.46 -5.28 0.63
CA HIS A 125 -10.03 -3.89 0.54
C HIS A 125 -8.53 -3.72 0.86
N LEU A 126 -8.00 -4.37 1.89
CA LEU A 126 -6.57 -4.37 2.19
C LEU A 126 -5.76 -4.93 0.99
N ASN A 127 -6.20 -6.03 0.41
CA ASN A 127 -5.54 -6.63 -0.76
C ASN A 127 -5.49 -5.69 -1.97
N PHE A 128 -6.55 -4.90 -2.21
CA PHE A 128 -6.52 -3.85 -3.25
C PHE A 128 -5.51 -2.74 -2.93
N GLY A 129 -5.41 -2.34 -1.66
CA GLY A 129 -4.40 -1.36 -1.21
C GLY A 129 -2.98 -1.85 -1.47
N LEU A 130 -2.70 -3.14 -1.23
CA LEU A 130 -1.41 -3.76 -1.53
C LEU A 130 -1.11 -3.80 -3.03
N ASP A 131 -2.11 -4.11 -3.86
CA ASP A 131 -1.95 -4.08 -5.32
C ASP A 131 -1.68 -2.67 -5.84
N GLU A 132 -2.32 -1.65 -5.26
CA GLU A 132 -2.03 -0.26 -5.57
C GLU A 132 -0.58 0.11 -5.18
N LEU A 133 -0.13 -0.29 -3.98
CA LEU A 133 1.24 -0.08 -3.52
C LEU A 133 2.25 -0.70 -4.50
N LEU A 134 2.07 -1.97 -4.86
CA LEU A 134 2.95 -2.67 -5.80
C LEU A 134 2.93 -2.02 -7.20
N GLN A 135 1.77 -1.56 -7.66
CA GLN A 135 1.69 -0.81 -8.91
C GLN A 135 2.48 0.51 -8.84
N ARG A 136 2.47 1.20 -7.70
CA ARG A 136 3.23 2.44 -7.49
C ARG A 136 4.74 2.20 -7.45
N VAL A 137 5.18 1.12 -6.80
CA VAL A 137 6.58 0.67 -6.84
C VAL A 137 7.02 0.48 -8.29
N ARG A 138 6.24 -0.26 -9.08
CA ARG A 138 6.55 -0.54 -10.50
C ARG A 138 6.62 0.71 -11.37
N ARG A 139 5.87 1.77 -11.03
CA ARG A 139 5.92 3.06 -11.71
C ARG A 139 7.03 3.97 -11.22
N HIS A 140 7.88 3.49 -10.30
CA HIS A 140 8.90 4.28 -9.62
C HIS A 140 8.31 5.54 -8.97
N ALA A 141 7.09 5.45 -8.44
CA ALA A 141 6.35 6.58 -7.89
C ALA A 141 6.85 7.02 -6.50
N GLY A 142 8.05 6.61 -6.09
CA GLY A 142 8.67 7.02 -4.82
C GLY A 142 9.13 8.48 -4.83
N LEU A 143 9.55 8.95 -3.66
CA LEU A 143 10.24 10.23 -3.52
C LEU A 143 11.65 10.14 -4.11
N ASN A 144 12.15 11.24 -4.67
CA ASN A 144 13.57 11.31 -5.07
C ASN A 144 14.47 11.38 -3.83
N THR A 145 15.77 11.11 -4.00
CA THR A 145 16.70 10.99 -2.87
C THR A 145 16.78 12.26 -2.01
N ASP A 146 16.68 13.45 -2.61
CA ASP A 146 16.71 14.70 -1.84
C ASP A 146 15.46 14.89 -0.98
N MET A 147 14.28 14.57 -1.52
CA MET A 147 13.01 14.59 -0.77
C MET A 147 13.00 13.54 0.33
N GLN A 148 13.57 12.35 0.08
CA GLN A 148 13.69 11.30 1.11
C GLN A 148 14.54 11.79 2.28
N ARG A 149 15.76 12.30 2.01
CA ARG A 149 16.65 12.83 3.06
C ARG A 149 16.01 13.98 3.81
N TRP A 150 15.34 14.89 3.09
CA TRP A 150 14.67 16.03 3.70
C TRP A 150 13.52 15.59 4.62
N PHE A 151 12.70 14.63 4.20
CA PHE A 151 11.65 14.06 5.05
C PHE A 151 12.25 13.42 6.32
N LEU A 152 13.29 12.60 6.17
CA LEU A 152 13.91 11.91 7.30
C LEU A 152 14.51 12.86 8.35
N SER A 153 14.95 14.05 7.94
CA SER A 153 15.45 15.11 8.83
C SER A 153 14.38 16.07 9.36
N HIS A 154 13.15 16.03 8.84
CA HIS A 154 12.06 16.94 9.20
C HIS A 154 10.75 16.19 9.51
N GLN A 155 10.85 15.03 10.17
CA GLN A 155 9.68 14.21 10.51
C GLN A 155 8.70 14.93 11.45
N ASP A 156 9.20 15.88 12.26
CA ASP A 156 8.43 16.76 13.14
C ASP A 156 7.39 17.61 12.39
N LEU A 157 7.63 17.91 11.10
CA LEU A 157 6.68 18.61 10.25
C LEU A 157 5.50 17.73 9.80
N PHE A 158 5.50 16.44 10.14
CA PHE A 158 4.49 15.46 9.73
C PHE A 158 3.99 14.63 10.94
N PRO A 159 3.39 15.28 11.96
CA PRO A 159 2.94 14.57 13.17
C PRO A 159 1.83 13.55 12.89
N ASP A 160 1.03 13.77 11.84
CA ASP A 160 -0.07 12.89 11.44
C ASP A 160 0.37 11.80 10.43
N ALA A 161 1.67 11.69 10.12
CA ALA A 161 2.14 10.68 9.20
C ALA A 161 1.93 9.27 9.79
N PRO A 162 1.41 8.31 9.00
CA PRO A 162 1.32 6.93 9.43
C PRO A 162 2.68 6.39 9.87
N ALA A 163 2.68 5.52 10.90
CA ALA A 163 3.91 4.99 11.50
C ALA A 163 4.83 4.27 10.48
N HIS A 164 4.28 3.67 9.42
CA HIS A 164 5.05 3.00 8.37
C HIS A 164 5.73 3.97 7.37
N THR A 165 5.41 5.26 7.40
CA THR A 165 5.88 6.23 6.41
C THR A 165 7.41 6.33 6.37
N ALA A 166 8.04 6.45 7.54
CA ALA A 166 9.49 6.54 7.63
C ALA A 166 10.19 5.25 7.18
N ASP A 167 9.64 4.08 7.55
CA ASP A 167 10.14 2.77 7.11
C ASP A 167 10.00 2.60 5.60
N PHE A 168 8.92 3.08 5.00
CA PHE A 168 8.75 3.02 3.54
C PHE A 168 9.77 3.91 2.84
N ILE A 169 9.92 5.15 3.30
CA ILE A 169 10.84 6.12 2.69
C ILE A 169 12.30 5.66 2.81
N SER A 170 12.71 5.14 3.97
CA SER A 170 14.07 4.62 4.18
C SER A 170 14.39 3.43 3.27
N ASN A 171 13.39 2.60 2.94
CA ASN A 171 13.51 1.45 2.06
C ASN A 171 13.22 1.76 0.57
N ASN A 172 13.21 3.04 0.16
CA ASN A 172 12.88 3.46 -1.21
C ASN A 172 11.50 2.99 -1.71
N LEU A 173 10.54 2.81 -0.80
CA LEU A 173 9.15 2.52 -1.11
C LEU A 173 8.33 3.82 -1.17
N PRO A 174 7.30 3.87 -2.03
CA PRO A 174 6.42 5.03 -2.09
C PRO A 174 5.55 5.08 -0.81
N PRO A 175 5.54 6.19 -0.05
CA PRO A 175 4.62 6.36 1.07
C PRO A 175 3.18 6.50 0.57
N ASP A 176 2.19 6.55 1.46
CA ASP A 176 0.79 6.77 1.09
C ASP A 176 0.64 8.03 0.22
N ARG A 177 -0.27 8.01 -0.76
CA ARG A 177 -0.34 9.04 -1.81
C ARG A 177 -0.51 10.45 -1.24
N ASP A 178 -1.42 10.61 -0.29
CA ASP A 178 -1.71 11.91 0.33
C ASP A 178 -0.51 12.42 1.14
N ILE A 179 0.21 11.51 1.80
CA ILE A 179 1.44 11.81 2.53
C ILE A 179 2.56 12.21 1.57
N GLN A 180 2.72 11.48 0.45
CA GLN A 180 3.67 11.85 -0.59
C GLN A 180 3.41 13.26 -1.13
N ASP A 181 2.15 13.58 -1.43
CA ASP A 181 1.75 14.89 -1.96
C ASP A 181 2.03 16.01 -0.94
N ASP A 182 1.81 15.77 0.36
CA ASP A 182 2.16 16.72 1.42
C ASP A 182 3.68 16.90 1.57
N ILE A 183 4.45 15.81 1.54
CA ILE A 183 5.92 15.86 1.58
C ILE A 183 6.46 16.69 0.42
N VAL A 184 6.01 16.40 -0.81
CA VAL A 184 6.44 17.13 -2.01
C VAL A 184 6.08 18.61 -1.89
N ARG A 185 4.89 18.94 -1.38
CA ARG A 185 4.43 20.33 -1.21
C ARG A 185 5.30 21.09 -0.21
N LYS A 186 5.54 20.52 0.98
CA LYS A 186 6.36 21.16 2.03
C LYS A 186 7.82 21.27 1.61
N TYR A 187 8.38 20.22 1.01
CA TYR A 187 9.73 20.24 0.45
C TYR A 187 9.90 21.37 -0.59
N LYS A 188 8.97 21.46 -1.56
CA LYS A 188 9.02 22.52 -2.59
C LYS A 188 8.91 23.91 -1.98
N LYS A 189 8.10 24.09 -0.93
CA LYS A 189 7.97 25.37 -0.23
C LYS A 189 9.27 25.74 0.49
N ALA A 190 9.91 24.78 1.15
CA ALA A 190 11.16 24.97 1.88
C ALA A 190 12.37 25.23 0.97
N THR A 191 12.42 24.56 -0.18
CA THR A 191 13.53 24.66 -1.16
C THR A 191 13.26 25.64 -2.29
N TYR A 192 12.15 26.39 -2.24
CA TYR A 192 11.78 27.32 -3.30
C TYR A 192 12.79 28.46 -3.40
N VAL A 193 13.57 28.45 -4.48
CA VAL A 193 14.39 29.60 -4.89
C VAL A 193 13.59 30.41 -5.90
N LYS A 194 13.25 31.66 -5.54
CA LYS A 194 12.54 32.58 -6.43
C LYS A 194 13.38 32.82 -7.68
N LYS A 195 12.93 32.30 -8.83
CA LYS A 195 13.62 32.56 -10.10
C LYS A 195 13.62 34.06 -10.38
N PRO A 196 14.76 34.65 -10.78
CA PRO A 196 14.80 36.05 -11.17
C PRO A 196 13.82 36.28 -12.31
N ARG A 197 13.00 37.33 -12.21
CA ARG A 197 12.06 37.72 -13.26
C ARG A 197 12.87 38.20 -14.46
N THR A 198 13.09 37.32 -15.43
CA THR A 198 13.63 37.72 -16.73
C THR A 198 12.49 38.35 -17.53
N HIS A 199 12.48 39.69 -17.56
CA HIS A 199 11.60 40.44 -18.45
C HIS A 199 12.15 40.26 -19.88
N LYS A 200 11.86 39.12 -20.52
CA LYS A 200 12.09 38.97 -21.95
C LYS A 200 11.18 39.97 -22.67
N LYS A 201 11.70 41.15 -22.99
CA LYS A 201 11.10 42.01 -24.00
C LYS A 201 11.04 41.17 -25.26
N ARG A 202 9.85 40.67 -25.63
CA ARG A 202 9.62 40.18 -26.98
C ARG A 202 9.90 41.39 -27.87
N ALA A 203 11.01 41.37 -28.60
CA ALA A 203 11.23 42.34 -29.66
C ALA A 203 10.03 42.20 -30.61
N LYS A 204 9.15 43.19 -30.62
CA LYS A 204 8.11 43.26 -31.65
C LYS A 204 8.87 43.49 -32.95
N LEU A 205 8.89 42.50 -33.85
CA LEU A 205 9.36 42.70 -35.22
C LEU A 205 8.67 43.95 -35.77
N SER A 206 9.46 44.88 -36.30
CA SER A 206 8.92 46.10 -36.90
C SER A 206 8.03 45.72 -38.08
N LYS A 207 7.09 46.60 -38.44
CA LYS A 207 6.16 46.35 -39.56
C LYS A 207 6.90 46.03 -40.87
N ASN A 208 8.10 46.61 -41.06
CA ASN A 208 8.96 46.34 -42.20
C ASN A 208 9.60 44.94 -42.15
N ALA A 209 10.02 44.48 -40.97
CA ALA A 209 10.57 43.12 -40.81
C ALA A 209 9.49 42.03 -41.04
N TRP A 210 8.22 42.33 -40.77
CA TRP A 210 7.11 41.45 -41.15
C TRP A 210 6.89 41.41 -42.67
N GLN A 211 7.04 42.54 -43.36
CA GLN A 211 6.88 42.62 -44.81
C GLN A 211 8.01 41.90 -45.58
N GLU A 212 9.22 41.86 -45.03
CA GLU A 212 10.32 41.09 -45.63
C GLU A 212 10.16 39.58 -45.45
N ILE A 213 9.65 39.11 -44.31
CA ILE A 213 9.44 37.67 -44.05
C ILE A 213 8.36 37.07 -44.96
N PHE A 214 7.39 37.87 -45.41
CA PHE A 214 6.28 37.45 -46.29
C PHE A 214 6.44 37.91 -47.74
N ARG A 215 7.66 38.26 -48.17
CA ARG A 215 7.89 38.77 -49.54
C ARG A 215 7.99 37.67 -50.60
N ASP A 216 8.28 36.42 -50.18
CA ASP A 216 8.52 35.26 -51.04
C ASP A 216 7.56 34.08 -50.79
N ILE A 217 6.37 34.34 -50.20
CA ILE A 217 5.23 33.39 -50.14
C ILE A 217 4.09 34.00 -50.97
#